data_AF-A0A950P229-F1
#
_entry.id   AF-A0A950P229-F1
#
_cell.length_a   1.000
_cell.length_b   1.000
_cell.length_c   1.000
_cell.angle_alpha   90.00
_cell.angle_beta   90.00
_cell.angle_gamma   90.00
#
_symmetry.space_group_name_H-M   'P 1'
#
loop_
_entity.id
_entity.type
_entity.pdbx_description
1 polymer ?
#
loop_
_entity_poly.entity_id
_entity_poly.type
_entity_poly.pdbx_seq_one_letter_code
_entity_poly.pdbx_strand_id
1 'polypeptide(L)'
;MRYELATGEDAGIAKITINRPELRNAFRPETVIELSDAFERAREDLSVGVVILTGEGPDAFCSGGDQRVRGSRGGYVTGADPASA
;
A
#
# COMPACT_ATOMS: atom_id res chain seq x y z
N MET A 1 3.78 5.03 1.37
CA MET A 1 3.39 4.08 2.44
C MET A 1 3.87 4.52 3.82
N ARG A 2 3.29 4.01 4.92
CA ARG A 2 3.86 4.08 6.29
C ARG A 2 3.92 2.67 6.90
N TYR A 3 5.04 2.31 7.53
CA TYR A 3 5.25 1.04 8.24
C TYR A 3 5.69 1.33 9.68
N GLU A 4 4.99 0.77 10.65
CA GLU A 4 5.23 1.01 12.09
C GLU A 4 5.23 -0.32 12.84
N LEU A 5 6.17 -0.52 13.77
CA LEU A 5 6.15 -1.63 14.72
C LEU A 5 5.59 -1.14 16.04
N ALA A 6 4.59 -1.85 16.57
CA ALA A 6 4.07 -1.58 17.90
C ALA A 6 5.06 -2.00 18.99
N THR A 7 4.96 -1.36 20.15
CA THR A 7 5.84 -1.57 21.30
C THR A 7 5.02 -1.80 22.56
N GLY A 8 5.61 -2.39 23.60
CA GLY A 8 4.91 -2.64 24.87
C GLY A 8 3.98 -3.84 24.80
N GLU A 9 2.78 -3.73 25.37
CA GLU A 9 1.78 -4.81 25.38
C GLU A 9 1.33 -5.22 23.97
N ASP A 10 1.40 -4.30 23.01
CA ASP A 10 1.06 -4.52 21.60
C ASP A 10 2.26 -4.99 20.74
N ALA A 11 3.40 -5.29 21.36
CA ALA A 11 4.58 -5.75 20.62
C ALA A 11 4.28 -6.98 19.75
N GLY A 12 4.91 -7.03 18.57
CA GLY A 12 4.67 -8.08 17.57
C GLY A 12 3.56 -7.76 16.57
N ILE A 13 2.98 -6.55 16.62
CA ILE A 13 2.09 -6.01 15.58
C ILE A 13 2.88 -5.10 14.64
N ALA A 14 2.88 -5.41 13.34
CA ALA A 14 3.30 -4.51 12.27
C ALA A 14 2.08 -3.80 11.67
N LYS A 15 2.06 -2.47 11.71
CA LYS A 15 1.01 -1.64 11.11
C LYS A 15 1.48 -1.05 9.79
N ILE A 16 0.78 -1.39 8.71
CA ILE A 16 1.00 -0.89 7.36
C ILE A 16 -0.15 0.06 7.01
N THR A 17 0.17 1.31 6.68
CA THR A 17 -0.83 2.33 6.36
C THR A 17 -0.62 2.88 4.95
N ILE A 18 -1.62 2.72 4.09
CA ILE A 18 -1.68 3.44 2.80
C ILE A 18 -1.92 4.92 3.13
N ASN A 19 -0.97 5.79 2.79
CA ASN A 19 -0.96 7.21 3.17
C ASN A 19 -1.17 8.13 1.97
N ARG A 20 -2.30 7.98 1.29
CA ARG A 20 -2.75 8.86 0.19
C ARG A 20 -4.18 9.37 0.44
N PRO A 21 -4.44 10.01 1.60
CA PRO A 21 -5.80 10.37 2.01
C PRO A 21 -6.49 11.31 1.01
N GLU A 22 -5.72 12.15 0.30
CA GLU A 22 -6.21 13.08 -0.73
C GLU A 22 -6.91 12.37 -1.91
N LEU A 23 -6.71 11.06 -2.03
CA LEU A 23 -7.30 10.21 -3.05
C LEU A 23 -7.99 9.00 -2.44
N ARG A 24 -8.43 9.12 -1.19
CA ARG A 24 -9.09 8.03 -0.44
C ARG A 24 -8.26 6.75 -0.47
N ASN A 25 -6.94 6.91 -0.36
CA ASN A 25 -5.97 5.83 -0.34
C ASN A 25 -5.99 4.96 -1.61
N ALA A 26 -6.37 5.52 -2.77
CA ALA A 26 -6.34 4.79 -4.03
C ALA A 26 -4.94 4.26 -4.35
N PHE A 27 -4.83 2.99 -4.75
CA PHE A 27 -3.54 2.37 -5.05
C PHE A 27 -3.07 2.70 -6.47
N ARG A 28 -1.76 2.90 -6.65
CA ARG A 28 -1.06 2.95 -7.94
C ARG A 28 -0.01 1.82 -8.00
N PRO A 29 0.68 1.56 -9.12
CA PRO A 29 1.75 0.55 -9.15
C PRO A 29 2.76 0.69 -8.02
N GLU A 30 3.22 1.92 -7.77
CA GLU A 30 4.11 2.22 -6.64
C GLU A 30 3.53 1.74 -5.31
N THR A 31 2.23 1.94 -5.06
CA THR A 31 1.57 1.48 -3.82
C THR A 31 1.59 -0.03 -3.71
N VAL A 32 1.46 -0.76 -4.83
CA VAL A 32 1.52 -2.22 -4.82
C VAL A 32 2.94 -2.70 -4.52
N ILE A 33 3.97 -2.04 -5.07
CA ILE A 33 5.38 -2.32 -4.78
C ILE A 33 5.68 -2.03 -3.29
N GLU A 34 5.29 -0.85 -2.80
CA GLU A 34 5.44 -0.47 -1.39
C GLU A 34 4.74 -1.46 -0.44
N LEU A 35 3.55 -1.95 -0.80
CA LEU A 35 2.85 -2.99 -0.03
C LEU A 35 3.62 -4.31 -0.04
N SER A 36 4.13 -4.72 -1.20
CA SER A 36 4.94 -5.93 -1.33
C SER A 36 6.17 -5.86 -0.41
N ASP A 37 6.91 -4.76 -0.45
CA ASP A 37 8.10 -4.55 0.39
C ASP A 37 7.75 -4.52 1.89
N ALA A 38 6.62 -3.91 2.24
CA ALA A 38 6.15 -3.85 3.62
C ALA A 38 5.74 -5.24 4.15
N PHE A 39 5.06 -6.05 3.34
CA PHE A 39 4.72 -7.43 3.69
C PHE A 39 5.95 -8.34 3.73
N GLU A 40 6.92 -8.14 2.83
CA GLU A 40 8.22 -8.84 2.84
C GLU A 40 8.93 -8.61 4.18
N ARG A 41 9.06 -7.34 4.59
CA ARG A 41 9.65 -6.98 5.89
C ARG A 41 8.92 -7.62 7.06
N ALA A 42 7.59 -7.56 7.08
CA ALA A 42 6.81 -8.17 8.16
C ALA A 42 6.93 -9.70 8.20
N ARG A 43 7.07 -10.34 7.04
CA ARG A 43 7.25 -11.80 6.91
C ARG A 43 8.62 -12.26 7.41
N GLU A 44 9.66 -11.47 7.20
CA GLU A 44 11.04 -11.80 7.60
C GLU A 44 11.35 -11.48 9.06
N ASP A 45 10.59 -10.58 9.68
CA ASP A 45 10.73 -10.26 11.10
C ASP A 45 10.02 -11.30 11.98
N LEU A 46 10.80 -12.22 12.55
CA LEU A 46 10.29 -13.28 13.43
C LEU A 46 9.61 -12.77 14.71
N SER A 47 9.75 -11.49 15.06
CA SER A 47 9.03 -10.88 16.19
C SER A 47 7.59 -10.48 15.83
N VAL A 48 7.27 -10.37 14.53
CA VAL A 48 5.95 -9.99 14.05
C VAL A 48 5.05 -11.23 13.98
N GLY A 49 3.95 -11.21 14.74
CA GLY A 49 2.90 -12.24 14.70
C GLY A 49 1.61 -11.77 14.04
N VAL A 50 1.41 -10.45 13.90
CA VAL A 50 0.17 -9.85 13.40
C VAL A 50 0.50 -8.68 12.48
N VAL A 51 -0.22 -8.58 11.36
CA VAL A 51 -0.17 -7.42 10.47
C VAL A 51 -1.53 -6.72 10.46
N ILE A 52 -1.52 -5.41 10.70
CA ILE A 52 -2.67 -4.52 10.48
C ILE A 52 -2.42 -3.74 9.19
N LEU A 53 -3.24 -3.98 8.18
CA LEU A 53 -3.28 -3.15 6.97
C LEU A 53 -4.45 -2.17 7.07
N THR A 54 -4.16 -0.86 6.98
CA THR A 54 -5.18 0.20 7.07
C THR A 54 -4.91 1.36 6.11
N GLY A 55 -5.85 2.31 6.03
CA GLY A 55 -5.74 3.56 5.28
C GLY A 55 -5.55 4.75 6.22
N GLU A 56 -4.87 5.78 5.74
CA GLU A 56 -4.73 7.06 6.44
C GLU A 56 -6.05 7.84 6.39
N GLY A 57 -6.41 8.48 7.51
CA GLY A 57 -7.58 9.35 7.61
C GLY A 57 -8.92 8.62 7.81
N PRO A 58 -10.02 9.37 7.94
CA PRO A 58 -11.32 8.84 8.35
C PRO A 58 -12.18 8.33 7.19
N ASP A 59 -11.87 8.73 5.96
CA ASP A 59 -12.83 8.64 4.85
C ASP A 59 -12.87 7.28 4.16
N ALA A 60 -11.74 6.58 4.10
CA ALA A 60 -11.64 5.30 3.40
C ALA A 60 -10.40 4.50 3.81
N PHE A 61 -10.57 3.18 3.88
CA PHE A 61 -9.43 2.25 3.87
C PHE A 61 -8.63 2.39 2.56
N CYS A 62 -9.26 2.10 1.42
CA CYS A 62 -8.71 2.24 0.08
C CYS A 62 -9.86 2.25 -0.93
N SER A 63 -9.95 3.26 -1.79
CA SER A 63 -11.04 3.39 -2.78
C SER A 63 -10.86 2.54 -4.04
N GLY A 64 -9.98 1.54 -4.01
CA GLY A 64 -9.56 0.79 -5.20
C GLY A 64 -8.41 1.48 -5.93
N GLY A 65 -8.19 1.16 -7.20
CA GLY A 65 -7.01 1.67 -7.87
C GLY A 65 -7.22 2.99 -8.59
N ASP A 66 -6.14 3.76 -8.66
CA ASP A 66 -6.11 5.14 -9.10
C ASP A 66 -6.34 5.22 -10.61
N GLN A 67 -7.54 5.62 -10.99
CA GLN A 67 -7.98 5.62 -12.38
C GLN A 67 -7.19 6.59 -13.28
N ARG A 68 -6.45 7.54 -12.70
CA ARG A 68 -5.60 8.50 -13.44
C ARG A 68 -4.33 7.88 -14.01
N VAL A 69 -3.91 6.73 -13.46
CA VAL A 69 -2.72 5.97 -13.88
C VAL A 69 -3.10 4.61 -14.47
N ARG A 70 -4.37 4.45 -14.86
CA ARG A 70 -4.87 3.28 -15.56
C ARG A 70 -4.61 3.45 -17.05
N GLY A 71 -3.89 2.50 -17.65
CA GLY A 71 -3.67 2.44 -19.08
C GLY A 71 -4.97 2.17 -19.84
N SER A 72 -4.99 2.54 -21.12
CA SER A 72 -6.13 2.43 -22.04
C SER A 72 -6.70 1.00 -22.15
N ARG A 73 -5.87 -0.02 -21.89
CA ARG A 73 -6.25 -1.45 -21.95
C ARG A 73 -6.69 -2.04 -20.60
N GLY A 74 -6.91 -1.22 -19.56
CA GLY A 74 -7.47 -1.67 -18.28
C GLY A 74 -6.45 -2.22 -17.27
N GLY A 75 -5.14 -2.03 -17.50
CA GLY A 75 -4.07 -2.33 -16.54
C GLY A 75 -3.41 -1.08 -15.95
N TYR A 76 -2.58 -1.23 -14.93
CA TYR A 76 -1.76 -0.12 -14.42
C TYR A 76 -0.43 -0.04 -15.17
N VAL A 77 -0.06 1.17 -15.59
CA VAL A 77 1.17 1.39 -16.36
C VAL A 77 2.38 1.54 -15.43
N THR A 78 3.33 0.62 -15.54
CA THR A 78 4.65 0.69 -14.90
C THR A 78 5.69 1.10 -15.96
N GLY A 79 5.58 2.32 -16.49
CA GLY A 79 6.45 2.83 -17.57
C GLY A 79 5.69 3.40 -18.77
N ALA A 80 6.42 3.88 -19.78
CA ALA A 80 5.85 4.37 -21.03
C ALA A 80 5.11 3.24 -21.75
N ASP A 81 3.82 3.44 -22.01
CA ASP A 81 3.02 2.57 -22.85
C ASP A 81 3.64 2.55 -24.27
N PRO A 82 4.05 1.40 -24.82
CA PRO A 82 4.52 1.34 -26.21
C PRO A 82 3.41 1.67 -27.22
N ALA A 83 2.16 1.85 -26.78
CA ALA A 83 1.04 2.33 -27.61
C ALA A 83 0.89 3.87 -27.64
N SER A 84 1.87 4.64 -27.16
CA SER A 84 1.92 6.11 -27.35
C SER A 84 2.73 6.56 -28.56
N ALA A 85 3.12 5.63 -29.44
CA ALA A 85 3.72 5.90 -30.75
C ALA A 85 2.75 5.58 -31.90
#